data_AF-A0A2T1CFY1-F1
#
_entry.id   AF-A0A2T1CFY1-F1
#
_cell.length_a   1.000
_cell.length_b   1.000
_cell.length_c   1.000
_cell.angle_alpha   90.00
_cell.angle_beta   90.00
_cell.angle_gamma   90.00
#
_symmetry.space_group_name_H-M   'P 1'
#
loop_
_entity.id
_entity.type
_entity.pdbx_description
1 polymer ?
#
loop_
_entity_poly.entity_id
_entity_poly.type
_entity_poly.pdbx_seq_one_letter_code
_entity_poly.pdbx_strand_id
1 'polypeptide(L)'
;MSIPLLGYKPSSQNVRVAGYDIGGDEQPKVYSAENLLSLSEMNDLIEAAYRQIFFHAFRADRERFLESQLRNGQITVRDFIRGLLLSETFYNSFYVKNSNYRFVEQCVQRVLGRDVYNEREKIAWSIKVATKGIQGFVDELLDSDEYIENFGYDIVPYQRRRVLASREQGERPFNITSPRYDQYYRAILGFPQIIWQTEVRTYKPQEQKPTAGNPSLYLDMARSLPSRANAPSSTSVSNINYLSKVPYRKTT
;
A
#
# COMPACT_ATOMS: atom_id res chain seq x y z
N MET A 1 24.59 11.11 -32.44
CA MET A 1 23.90 9.93 -33.03
C MET A 1 22.84 9.45 -32.06
N SER A 2 21.57 9.37 -32.47
CA SER A 2 20.48 8.87 -31.62
C SER A 2 20.49 7.34 -31.64
N ILE A 3 21.01 6.72 -30.58
CA ILE A 3 20.93 5.27 -30.43
C ILE A 3 19.45 4.90 -30.18
N PRO A 4 18.84 4.04 -31.03
CA PRO A 4 17.47 3.60 -30.83
C PRO A 4 17.36 2.74 -29.56
N LEU A 5 16.15 2.62 -29.00
CA LEU A 5 15.92 1.73 -27.86
C LEU A 5 16.20 0.28 -28.27
N LEU A 6 16.94 -0.45 -27.43
CA LEU A 6 17.24 -1.85 -27.70
C LEU A 6 15.95 -2.68 -27.67
N GLY A 7 15.74 -3.54 -28.66
CA GLY A 7 14.58 -4.42 -28.71
C GLY A 7 14.59 -5.44 -27.56
N TYR A 8 13.44 -5.60 -26.90
CA TYR A 8 13.22 -6.62 -25.88
C TYR A 8 11.92 -7.38 -26.17
N LYS A 9 11.84 -8.64 -25.73
CA LYS A 9 10.65 -9.47 -25.92
C LYS A 9 9.62 -9.13 -24.84
N PRO A 10 8.34 -8.90 -25.16
CA PRO A 10 7.32 -8.68 -24.14
C PRO A 10 6.97 -9.99 -23.43
N SER A 11 6.54 -9.89 -22.17
CA SER A 11 6.08 -11.03 -21.36
C SER A 11 4.54 -11.09 -21.34
N SER A 12 3.98 -12.22 -20.88
CA SER A 12 2.55 -12.35 -20.61
C SER A 12 2.22 -11.61 -19.31
N GLN A 13 1.41 -10.55 -19.41
CA GLN A 13 0.94 -9.75 -18.27
C GLN A 13 -0.55 -9.44 -18.46
N ASN A 14 -1.29 -9.26 -17.36
CA ASN A 14 -2.75 -9.01 -17.38
C ASN A 14 -3.12 -7.78 -18.21
N VAL A 15 -2.26 -6.75 -18.18
CA VAL A 15 -2.44 -5.46 -18.85
C VAL A 15 -2.50 -5.60 -20.38
N ARG A 16 -1.89 -6.64 -20.96
CA ARG A 16 -1.78 -6.82 -22.42
C ARG A 16 -3.01 -7.45 -23.07
N VAL A 17 -3.87 -8.09 -22.30
CA VAL A 17 -5.08 -8.76 -22.80
C VAL A 17 -6.24 -7.76 -22.72
N ALA A 18 -7.36 -7.92 -23.42
CA ALA A 18 -8.56 -7.12 -23.14
C ALA A 18 -9.28 -7.70 -21.90
N GLY A 19 -9.77 -6.84 -21.01
CA GLY A 19 -10.57 -7.23 -19.85
C GLY A 19 -12.04 -7.00 -20.18
N TYR A 20 -12.91 -7.95 -19.82
CA TYR A 20 -14.36 -7.84 -20.00
C TYR A 20 -15.07 -7.60 -18.67
N ASP A 21 -14.35 -6.99 -17.72
CA ASP A 21 -14.81 -6.82 -16.35
C ASP A 21 -15.83 -5.68 -16.27
N ILE A 22 -16.88 -5.89 -15.47
CA ILE A 22 -17.87 -4.86 -15.14
C ILE A 22 -17.34 -4.07 -13.94
N GLY A 23 -17.67 -2.77 -13.86
CA GLY A 23 -17.21 -1.90 -12.77
C GLY A 23 -17.51 -2.49 -11.38
N GLY A 24 -16.50 -2.50 -10.51
CA GLY A 24 -16.59 -3.00 -9.14
C GLY A 24 -15.54 -2.34 -8.24
N ASP A 25 -15.56 -2.69 -6.95
CA ASP A 25 -14.78 -1.98 -5.91
C ASP A 25 -13.26 -2.11 -6.07
N GLU A 26 -12.78 -3.16 -6.74
CA GLU A 26 -11.34 -3.41 -6.96
C GLU A 26 -10.75 -2.63 -8.14
N GLN A 27 -11.59 -1.95 -8.94
CA GLN A 27 -11.11 -1.10 -10.04
C GLN A 27 -10.41 0.14 -9.47
N PRO A 28 -9.25 0.54 -10.03
CA PRO A 28 -8.57 1.75 -9.59
C PRO A 28 -9.43 2.99 -9.88
N LYS A 29 -9.52 3.88 -8.89
CA LYS A 29 -10.17 5.18 -9.08
C LYS A 29 -9.35 6.02 -10.06
N VAL A 30 -9.98 6.40 -11.17
CA VAL A 30 -9.37 7.26 -12.19
C VAL A 30 -9.51 8.72 -11.76
N TYR A 31 -8.38 9.41 -11.65
CA TYR A 31 -8.32 10.85 -11.41
C TYR A 31 -7.96 11.53 -12.72
N SER A 32 -8.91 12.25 -13.31
CA SER A 32 -8.74 13.01 -14.56
C SER A 32 -8.93 14.50 -14.30
N ALA A 33 -8.09 15.35 -14.88
CA ALA A 33 -8.21 16.80 -14.80
C ALA A 33 -9.40 17.35 -15.62
N GLU A 34 -9.85 16.64 -16.66
CA GLU A 34 -10.97 17.08 -17.51
C GLU A 34 -12.32 17.14 -16.76
N ASN A 35 -12.48 16.34 -15.72
CA ASN A 35 -13.74 16.18 -15.00
C ASN A 35 -13.75 16.88 -13.62
N LEU A 36 -12.81 17.81 -13.40
CA LEU A 36 -12.71 18.52 -12.12
C LEU A 36 -13.60 19.76 -12.13
N LEU A 37 -14.68 19.73 -11.35
CA LEU A 37 -15.57 20.86 -11.16
C LEU A 37 -15.25 21.65 -9.88
N SER A 38 -14.54 21.04 -8.93
CA SER A 38 -14.27 21.62 -7.61
C SER A 38 -12.79 21.66 -7.23
N LEU A 39 -12.41 22.68 -6.44
CA LEU A 39 -11.07 22.80 -5.85
C LEU A 39 -10.71 21.59 -4.97
N SER A 40 -11.70 20.97 -4.31
CA SER A 40 -11.48 19.77 -3.50
C SER A 40 -11.02 18.59 -4.36
N GLU A 41 -11.64 18.40 -5.52
CA GLU A 41 -11.32 17.30 -6.44
C GLU A 41 -9.92 17.49 -7.04
N MET A 42 -9.54 18.75 -7.33
CA MET A 42 -8.18 19.09 -7.75
C MET A 42 -7.15 18.75 -6.67
N ASN A 43 -7.44 19.00 -5.40
CA ASN A 43 -6.55 18.60 -4.31
C ASN A 43 -6.43 17.08 -4.19
N ASP A 44 -7.53 16.35 -4.39
CA ASP A 44 -7.52 14.89 -4.39
C ASP A 44 -6.72 14.32 -5.55
N LEU A 45 -6.78 14.94 -6.74
CA LEU A 45 -5.97 14.58 -7.89
C LEU A 45 -4.48 14.79 -7.61
N ILE A 46 -4.12 15.96 -7.07
CA ILE A 46 -2.74 16.27 -6.67
C ILE A 46 -2.23 15.24 -5.65
N GLU A 47 -3.05 14.93 -4.64
CA GLU A 47 -2.72 13.93 -3.62
C GLU A 47 -2.52 12.52 -4.22
N ALA A 48 -3.38 12.14 -5.17
CA ALA A 48 -3.26 10.88 -5.89
C ALA A 48 -1.95 10.80 -6.70
N ALA A 49 -1.56 11.89 -7.37
CA ALA A 49 -0.30 11.96 -8.10
C ALA A 49 0.92 11.84 -7.17
N TYR A 50 0.94 12.53 -6.03
CA TYR A 50 2.00 12.35 -5.03
C TYR A 50 2.04 10.93 -4.48
N ARG A 51 0.87 10.31 -4.22
CA ARG A 51 0.79 8.93 -3.75
C ARG A 51 1.31 7.94 -4.79
N GLN A 52 1.04 8.17 -6.07
CA GLN A 52 1.55 7.32 -7.14
C GLN A 52 3.08 7.41 -7.27
N ILE A 53 3.63 8.63 -7.30
CA ILE A 53 5.06 8.84 -7.56
C ILE A 53 5.93 8.62 -6.31
N PHE A 54 5.53 9.11 -5.14
CA PHE A 54 6.33 9.05 -3.90
C PHE A 54 5.87 7.99 -2.90
N PHE A 55 4.73 7.32 -3.12
CA PHE A 55 3.96 6.55 -2.12
C PHE A 55 3.35 7.41 -1.02
N HIS A 56 4.18 8.21 -0.34
CA HIS A 56 3.76 9.17 0.67
C HIS A 56 4.63 10.41 0.58
N ALA A 57 4.01 11.57 0.37
CA ALA A 57 4.69 12.85 0.34
C ALA A 57 4.51 13.58 1.67
N PHE A 58 5.61 13.92 2.34
CA PHE A 58 5.54 14.79 3.50
C PHE A 58 5.26 16.24 3.06
N ARG A 59 4.81 17.09 3.99
CA ARG A 59 4.59 18.52 3.70
C ARG A 59 5.83 19.24 3.18
N ALA A 60 7.02 18.77 3.57
CA ALA A 60 8.31 19.32 3.13
C ALA A 60 8.67 18.90 1.69
N ASP A 61 8.16 17.77 1.21
CA ASP A 61 8.48 17.23 -0.11
C ASP A 61 7.56 17.76 -1.22
N ARG A 62 6.62 18.65 -0.88
CA ARG A 62 5.62 19.17 -1.81
C ARG A 62 6.16 20.32 -2.66
N GLU A 63 5.95 20.19 -3.95
CA GLU A 63 6.33 21.17 -4.98
C GLU A 63 5.20 22.19 -5.20
N ARG A 64 5.15 23.22 -4.35
CA ARG A 64 4.07 24.23 -4.35
C ARG A 64 3.92 24.98 -5.69
N PHE A 65 5.03 25.22 -6.39
CA PHE A 65 5.00 25.92 -7.67
C PHE A 65 4.35 25.05 -8.76
N LEU A 66 4.68 23.76 -8.81
CA LEU A 66 4.06 22.80 -9.73
C LEU A 66 2.55 22.64 -9.44
N GLU A 67 2.17 22.55 -8.15
CA GLU A 67 0.76 22.50 -7.76
C GLU A 67 -0.01 23.75 -8.21
N SER A 68 0.59 24.92 -8.06
CA SER A 68 -0.02 26.19 -8.49
C SER A 68 -0.18 26.26 -10.01
N GLN A 69 0.81 25.80 -10.77
CA GLN A 69 0.74 25.76 -12.23
C GLN A 69 -0.35 24.81 -12.72
N LEU A 70 -0.48 23.63 -12.10
CA LEU A 70 -1.53 22.66 -12.44
C LEU A 70 -2.92 23.21 -12.11
N ARG A 71 -3.09 23.83 -10.94
CA ARG A 71 -4.36 24.47 -10.54
C ARG A 71 -4.79 25.58 -11.50
N ASN A 72 -3.84 26.28 -12.11
CA ASN A 72 -4.10 27.32 -13.09
C ASN A 72 -4.22 26.79 -14.53
N GLY A 73 -4.09 25.47 -14.75
CA GLY A 73 -4.12 24.86 -16.08
C GLY A 73 -2.96 25.27 -16.99
N GLN A 74 -1.85 25.76 -16.44
CA GLN A 74 -0.66 26.11 -17.23
C GLN A 74 0.12 24.88 -17.69
N ILE A 75 0.00 23.80 -16.94
CA ILE A 75 0.64 22.51 -17.20
C ILE A 75 -0.41 21.41 -17.17
N THR A 76 -0.19 20.35 -17.94
CA THR A 76 -1.05 19.16 -17.92
C THR A 76 -0.74 18.25 -16.73
N VAL A 77 -1.57 17.24 -16.47
CA VAL A 77 -1.26 16.23 -15.44
C VAL A 77 0.01 15.46 -15.80
N ARG A 78 0.21 15.17 -17.09
CA ARG A 78 1.45 14.59 -17.60
C ARG A 78 2.67 15.45 -17.25
N ASP A 79 2.61 16.76 -17.47
CA ASP A 79 3.69 17.69 -17.13
C ASP A 79 3.90 17.80 -15.62
N PHE A 80 2.83 17.70 -14.84
CA PHE A 80 2.92 17.62 -13.39
C PHE A 80 3.67 16.36 -12.96
N ILE A 81 3.33 15.18 -13.50
CA ILE A 81 4.06 13.92 -13.25
C ILE A 81 5.52 14.03 -13.66
N ARG A 82 5.80 14.65 -14.82
CA ARG A 82 7.17 14.95 -15.27
C ARG A 82 7.92 15.79 -14.22
N GLY A 83 7.31 16.86 -13.74
CA GLY A 83 7.88 17.73 -12.71
C GLY A 83 8.18 16.98 -11.41
N LEU A 84 7.28 16.09 -10.98
CA LEU A 84 7.50 15.26 -9.79
C LEU A 84 8.64 14.25 -9.95
N LEU A 85 8.83 13.67 -11.15
CA LEU A 85 9.93 12.74 -11.42
C LEU A 85 11.30 13.44 -11.50
N LEU A 86 11.30 14.73 -11.84
CA LEU A 86 12.51 15.54 -11.93
C LEU A 86 12.78 16.36 -10.66
N SER A 87 11.93 16.25 -9.64
CA SER A 87 12.12 16.96 -8.39
C SER A 87 13.36 16.46 -7.65
N GLU A 88 13.94 17.34 -6.84
CA GLU A 88 15.07 16.99 -5.98
C GLU A 88 14.68 15.88 -4.98
N THR A 89 13.43 15.89 -4.51
CA THR A 89 12.89 14.89 -3.59
C THR A 89 12.87 13.50 -4.21
N PHE A 90 12.50 13.38 -5.48
CA PHE A 90 12.50 12.11 -6.22
C PHE A 90 13.92 11.63 -6.49
N TYR A 91 14.78 12.55 -6.93
CA TYR A 91 16.19 12.30 -7.17
C TYR A 91 16.91 11.72 -5.93
N ASN A 92 16.79 12.39 -4.78
CA ASN A 92 17.44 11.99 -3.53
C ASN A 92 16.83 10.72 -2.93
N SER A 93 15.54 10.47 -3.16
CA SER A 93 14.84 9.31 -2.61
C SER A 93 15.08 8.04 -3.42
N PHE A 94 14.97 8.12 -4.75
CA PHE A 94 14.99 6.97 -5.64
C PHE A 94 16.27 6.89 -6.46
N TYR A 95 16.68 7.95 -7.14
CA TYR A 95 17.82 7.85 -8.07
C TYR A 95 19.16 7.62 -7.36
N VAL A 96 19.52 8.46 -6.38
CA VAL A 96 20.82 8.40 -5.68
C VAL A 96 21.04 7.07 -4.94
N LYS A 97 19.94 6.43 -4.52
CA LYS A 97 19.94 5.23 -3.67
C LYS A 97 19.64 3.95 -4.45
N ASN A 98 19.75 3.97 -5.78
CA ASN A 98 19.53 2.81 -6.62
C ASN A 98 20.50 2.79 -7.81
N SER A 99 20.67 1.61 -8.40
CA SER A 99 21.31 1.49 -9.71
C SER A 99 20.36 1.94 -10.81
N ASN A 100 20.88 2.30 -11.99
CA ASN A 100 20.06 2.67 -13.15
C ASN A 100 19.02 1.60 -13.48
N TYR A 101 19.35 0.32 -13.34
CA TYR A 101 18.43 -0.78 -13.60
C TYR A 101 17.23 -0.78 -12.66
N ARG A 102 17.47 -0.56 -11.37
CA ARG A 102 16.43 -0.55 -10.34
C ARG A 102 15.58 0.73 -10.41
N PHE A 103 16.23 1.87 -10.69
CA PHE A 103 15.54 3.13 -10.91
C PHE A 103 14.55 3.04 -12.08
N VAL A 104 15.00 2.49 -13.21
CA VAL A 104 14.15 2.23 -14.38
C VAL A 104 12.95 1.36 -14.03
N GLU A 105 13.16 0.26 -13.29
CA GLU A 105 12.09 -0.62 -12.86
C GLU A 105 11.02 0.12 -12.04
N GLN A 106 11.45 0.94 -11.07
CA GLN A 106 10.56 1.77 -10.25
C GLN A 106 9.81 2.81 -11.10
N CYS A 107 10.47 3.44 -12.07
CA CYS A 107 9.83 4.39 -12.98
C CYS A 107 8.79 3.71 -13.89
N VAL A 108 9.08 2.54 -14.46
CA VAL A 108 8.10 1.78 -15.27
C VAL A 108 6.87 1.43 -14.43
N GLN A 109 7.06 0.94 -13.20
CA GLN A 109 5.97 0.59 -12.30
C GLN A 109 5.11 1.80 -11.91
N ARG A 110 5.72 2.94 -11.58
CA ARG A 110 5.00 4.14 -11.12
C ARG A 110 4.37 4.93 -12.26
N VAL A 111 5.04 5.03 -13.41
CA VAL A 111 4.61 5.88 -14.54
C VAL A 111 3.73 5.11 -15.53
N LEU A 112 4.15 3.90 -15.92
CA LEU A 112 3.38 3.08 -16.86
C LEU A 112 2.37 2.18 -16.14
N GLY A 113 2.42 2.10 -14.81
CA GLY A 113 1.43 1.37 -14.03
C GLY A 113 1.47 -0.15 -14.24
N ARG A 114 2.58 -0.70 -14.73
CA ARG A 114 2.77 -2.15 -14.96
C ARG A 114 4.14 -2.61 -14.48
N ASP A 115 4.31 -3.92 -14.33
CA ASP A 115 5.64 -4.47 -14.07
C ASP A 115 6.49 -4.52 -15.35
N VAL A 116 7.81 -4.61 -15.17
CA VAL A 116 8.75 -4.77 -16.27
C VAL A 116 8.60 -6.16 -16.89
N TYR A 117 8.69 -6.27 -18.21
CA TYR A 117 8.52 -7.54 -18.92
C TYR A 117 9.64 -8.53 -18.64
N ASN A 118 10.88 -8.06 -18.63
CA ASN A 118 12.07 -8.86 -18.39
C ASN A 118 13.28 -7.99 -18.05
N GLU A 119 14.38 -8.64 -17.71
CA GLU A 119 15.65 -7.97 -17.43
C GLU A 119 16.18 -7.16 -18.61
N ARG A 120 15.89 -7.58 -19.85
CA ARG A 120 16.30 -6.85 -21.05
C ARG A 120 15.63 -5.49 -21.18
N GLU A 121 14.36 -5.35 -20.77
CA GLU A 121 13.70 -4.05 -20.73
C GLU A 121 14.39 -3.11 -19.73
N LYS A 122 14.75 -3.61 -18.52
CA LYS A 122 15.55 -2.82 -17.55
C LYS A 122 16.87 -2.33 -18.17
N ILE A 123 17.58 -3.20 -18.88
CA ILE A 123 18.85 -2.88 -19.53
C ILE A 123 18.64 -1.85 -20.66
N ALA A 124 17.63 -2.06 -21.51
CA ALA A 124 17.32 -1.18 -22.65
C ALA A 124 17.01 0.25 -22.22
N TRP A 125 16.29 0.43 -21.12
CA TRP A 125 15.99 1.75 -20.59
C TRP A 125 17.14 2.35 -19.75
N SER A 126 17.94 1.50 -19.08
CA SER A 126 19.08 1.98 -18.28
C SER A 126 20.14 2.72 -19.10
N ILE A 127 20.32 2.33 -20.38
CA ILE A 127 21.25 3.03 -21.27
C ILE A 127 20.73 4.42 -21.67
N LYS A 128 19.41 4.62 -21.70
CA LYS A 128 18.81 5.94 -21.95
C LYS A 128 19.09 6.90 -20.79
N VAL A 129 18.95 6.40 -19.56
CA VAL A 129 19.34 7.15 -18.35
C VAL A 129 20.82 7.52 -18.41
N ALA A 130 21.70 6.59 -18.79
CA ALA A 130 23.14 6.84 -18.84
C ALA A 130 23.56 7.80 -19.97
N THR A 131 22.85 7.80 -21.10
CA THR A 131 23.23 8.60 -22.29
C THR A 131 22.57 9.97 -22.35
N LYS A 132 21.31 10.08 -21.92
CA LYS A 132 20.52 11.33 -21.96
C LYS A 132 20.24 11.93 -20.58
N GLY A 133 20.71 11.28 -19.51
CA GLY A 133 20.37 11.65 -18.15
C GLY A 133 18.93 11.28 -17.77
N ILE A 134 18.54 11.67 -16.56
CA ILE A 134 17.21 11.38 -16.00
C ILE A 134 16.12 12.11 -16.78
N GLN A 135 16.36 13.39 -17.11
CA GLN A 135 15.40 14.20 -17.85
C GLN A 135 15.06 13.58 -19.21
N GLY A 136 16.07 13.23 -20.01
CA GLY A 136 15.82 12.61 -21.32
C GLY A 136 15.16 11.23 -21.24
N PHE A 137 15.41 10.47 -20.17
CA PHE A 137 14.71 9.20 -19.93
C PHE A 137 13.24 9.42 -19.57
N VAL A 138 12.95 10.34 -18.64
CA VAL A 138 11.57 10.65 -18.22
C VAL A 138 10.76 11.18 -19.40
N ASP A 139 11.35 12.04 -20.22
CA ASP A 139 10.73 12.58 -21.43
C ASP A 139 10.37 11.44 -22.41
N GLU A 140 11.33 10.56 -22.75
CA GLU A 140 11.07 9.39 -23.62
C GLU A 140 10.04 8.41 -23.02
N LEU A 141 9.99 8.25 -21.69
CA LEU A 141 9.04 7.35 -21.04
C LEU A 141 7.61 7.89 -21.10
N LEU A 142 7.44 9.20 -20.87
CA LEU A 142 6.13 9.87 -20.93
C LEU A 142 5.64 10.10 -22.37
N ASP A 143 6.56 10.21 -23.34
CA ASP A 143 6.24 10.27 -24.78
C ASP A 143 5.96 8.90 -25.41
N SER A 144 6.03 7.81 -24.63
CA SER A 144 5.74 6.48 -25.15
C SER A 144 4.27 6.34 -25.54
N ASP A 145 4.00 5.65 -26.65
CA ASP A 145 2.63 5.34 -27.09
C ASP A 145 1.85 4.62 -25.98
N GLU A 146 2.51 3.76 -25.21
CA GLU A 146 1.91 3.08 -24.06
C GLU A 146 1.41 4.08 -22.99
N TYR A 147 2.14 5.14 -22.70
CA TYR A 147 1.68 6.15 -21.74
C TYR A 147 0.49 6.93 -22.30
N ILE A 148 0.60 7.40 -23.56
CA ILE A 148 -0.40 8.24 -24.22
C ILE A 148 -1.72 7.49 -24.39
N GLU A 149 -1.70 6.23 -24.82
CA GLU A 149 -2.90 5.42 -25.02
C GLU A 149 -3.65 5.11 -23.71
N ASN A 150 -2.94 5.03 -22.57
CA ASN A 150 -3.55 4.62 -21.30
C ASN A 150 -3.94 5.79 -20.39
N PHE A 151 -3.15 6.86 -20.37
CA PHE A 151 -3.34 7.98 -19.45
C PHE A 151 -3.53 9.32 -20.18
N GLY A 152 -3.04 9.45 -21.42
CA GLY A 152 -3.10 10.72 -22.15
C GLY A 152 -2.35 11.83 -21.41
N TYR A 153 -2.92 13.04 -21.40
CA TYR A 153 -2.32 14.21 -20.78
C TYR A 153 -2.93 14.57 -19.41
N ASP A 154 -4.14 14.09 -19.14
CA ASP A 154 -4.98 14.59 -18.04
C ASP A 154 -5.26 13.55 -16.94
N ILE A 155 -4.88 12.28 -17.15
CA ILE A 155 -5.12 11.21 -16.18
C ILE A 155 -3.88 10.94 -15.34
N VAL A 156 -4.05 10.87 -14.02
CA VAL A 156 -2.98 10.46 -13.10
C VAL A 156 -2.70 8.96 -13.29
N PRO A 157 -1.42 8.55 -13.45
CA PRO A 157 -1.07 7.14 -13.57
C PRO A 157 -1.53 6.31 -12.36
N TYR A 158 -1.92 5.07 -12.62
CA TYR A 158 -2.32 4.11 -11.59
C TYR A 158 -1.84 2.72 -11.96
N GLN A 159 -1.78 1.82 -10.97
CA GLN A 159 -1.44 0.41 -11.23
C GLN A 159 -2.55 -0.26 -12.03
N ARG A 160 -2.24 -0.60 -13.29
CA ARG A 160 -3.17 -1.19 -14.24
C ARG A 160 -3.36 -2.67 -13.92
N ARG A 161 -4.62 -3.11 -13.90
CA ARG A 161 -5.05 -4.53 -13.81
C ARG A 161 -4.34 -5.36 -12.73
N ARG A 162 -4.29 -4.80 -11.53
CA ARG A 162 -3.76 -5.50 -10.34
C ARG A 162 -4.62 -6.71 -9.96
N VAL A 163 -5.93 -6.58 -10.02
CA VAL A 163 -6.91 -7.60 -9.61
C VAL A 163 -7.71 -8.02 -10.84
N LEU A 164 -7.89 -9.32 -11.00
CA LEU A 164 -8.77 -9.88 -12.02
C LEU A 164 -10.15 -10.09 -11.40
N ALA A 165 -11.24 -9.86 -12.13
CA ALA A 165 -12.59 -9.92 -11.58
C ALA A 165 -12.94 -11.24 -10.88
N SER A 166 -12.37 -12.36 -11.32
CA SER A 166 -12.63 -13.69 -10.71
C SER A 166 -11.80 -13.98 -9.45
N ARG A 167 -10.92 -13.06 -9.01
CA ARG A 167 -10.02 -13.28 -7.87
C ARG A 167 -10.29 -12.28 -6.76
N GLU A 168 -10.38 -12.75 -5.53
CA GLU A 168 -10.46 -11.90 -4.34
C GLU A 168 -9.13 -11.18 -4.06
N GLN A 169 -8.01 -11.85 -4.31
CA GLN A 169 -6.67 -11.29 -4.11
C GLN A 169 -5.98 -11.01 -5.44
N GLY A 170 -5.63 -9.74 -5.66
CA GLY A 170 -4.80 -9.30 -6.78
C GLY A 170 -3.30 -9.39 -6.51
N GLU A 171 -2.54 -8.92 -7.49
CA GLU A 171 -1.10 -8.75 -7.39
C GLU A 171 -0.72 -7.76 -6.28
N ARG A 172 0.52 -7.89 -5.79
CA ARG A 172 1.05 -7.00 -4.77
C ARG A 172 1.18 -5.57 -5.31
N PRO A 173 0.77 -4.55 -4.54
CA PRO A 173 0.99 -3.16 -4.92
C PRO A 173 2.47 -2.86 -5.16
N PHE A 174 2.78 -2.06 -6.18
CA PHE A 174 4.17 -1.74 -6.52
C PHE A 174 4.95 -1.11 -5.37
N ASN A 175 4.30 -0.27 -4.56
CA ASN A 175 4.97 0.37 -3.42
C ASN A 175 5.48 -0.62 -2.37
N ILE A 176 4.92 -1.84 -2.31
CA ILE A 176 5.39 -2.92 -1.42
C ILE A 176 6.43 -3.79 -2.14
N THR A 177 6.21 -4.08 -3.43
CA THR A 177 7.10 -4.90 -4.25
C THR A 177 8.44 -4.22 -4.53
N SER A 178 8.42 -2.92 -4.81
CA SER A 178 9.58 -2.07 -5.08
C SER A 178 9.73 -0.97 -4.02
N PRO A 179 10.31 -1.30 -2.84
CA PRO A 179 10.62 -0.29 -1.84
C PRO A 179 11.63 0.73 -2.38
N ARG A 180 11.78 1.83 -1.64
CA ARG A 180 12.64 2.98 -2.01
C ARG A 180 14.05 2.57 -2.47
N TYR A 181 14.70 1.65 -1.76
CA TYR A 181 16.02 1.14 -2.10
C TYR A 181 16.09 -0.37 -1.87
N ASP A 182 16.98 -1.03 -2.60
CA ASP A 182 17.18 -2.47 -2.53
C ASP A 182 18.16 -2.90 -1.42
N GLN A 183 18.34 -4.21 -1.24
CA GLN A 183 19.22 -4.83 -0.25
C GLN A 183 20.66 -4.25 -0.28
N TYR A 184 21.20 -3.94 -1.47
CA TYR A 184 22.54 -3.38 -1.61
C TYR A 184 22.70 -2.04 -0.87
N TYR A 185 21.84 -1.06 -1.17
CA TYR A 185 21.89 0.24 -0.51
C TYR A 185 21.45 0.16 0.95
N ARG A 186 20.55 -0.77 1.28
CA ARG A 186 20.19 -1.06 2.67
C ARG A 186 21.40 -1.50 3.49
N ALA A 187 22.27 -2.35 2.92
CA ALA A 187 23.50 -2.82 3.57
C ALA A 187 24.48 -1.66 3.80
N ILE A 188 24.62 -0.74 2.84
CA ILE A 188 25.47 0.46 2.98
C ILE A 188 24.96 1.38 4.08
N LEU A 189 23.64 1.61 4.16
CA LEU A 189 23.02 2.49 5.15
C LEU A 189 23.02 1.90 6.57
N GLY A 190 23.32 0.60 6.73
CA GLY A 190 23.44 -0.05 8.05
C GLY A 190 22.12 -0.31 8.79
N PHE A 191 20.98 -0.34 8.09
CA PHE A 191 19.64 -0.49 8.68
C PHE A 191 19.06 -1.91 8.58
N PRO A 192 18.53 -2.47 9.68
CA PRO A 192 18.99 -2.40 11.07
C PRO A 192 20.20 -3.31 11.29
N GLN A 193 21.14 -2.90 12.14
CA GLN A 193 22.13 -3.81 12.70
C GLN A 193 21.37 -4.84 13.56
N ILE A 194 21.59 -6.13 13.30
CA ILE A 194 21.05 -7.18 14.16
C ILE A 194 21.74 -7.03 15.52
N ILE A 195 21.06 -6.37 16.47
CA ILE A 195 21.54 -6.25 17.84
C ILE A 195 21.22 -7.57 18.54
N TRP A 196 22.15 -8.53 18.46
CA TRP A 196 22.08 -9.83 19.15
C TRP A 196 21.87 -9.70 20.68
N GLN A 197 22.03 -8.51 21.25
CA GLN A 197 21.88 -8.24 22.68
C GLN A 197 20.43 -8.02 23.15
N THR A 198 19.45 -7.83 22.25
CA THR A 198 18.03 -7.75 22.63
C THR A 198 17.30 -9.06 22.37
N GLU A 199 17.85 -10.16 22.87
CA GLU A 199 17.06 -11.37 23.07
C GLU A 199 16.02 -11.07 24.17
N VAL A 200 14.74 -11.03 23.79
CA VAL A 200 13.64 -11.02 24.76
C VAL A 200 13.66 -12.36 25.49
N ARG A 201 14.37 -12.42 26.62
CA ARG A 201 14.56 -13.65 27.41
C ARG A 201 13.27 -14.24 27.98
N THR A 202 12.25 -13.39 28.13
CA THR A 202 10.94 -13.78 28.65
C THR A 202 9.87 -13.12 27.79
N TYR A 203 9.21 -13.91 26.96
CA TYR A 203 8.05 -13.48 26.18
C TYR A 203 6.82 -14.19 26.72
N LYS A 204 5.80 -13.43 27.12
CA LYS A 204 4.45 -13.98 27.31
C LYS A 204 3.74 -13.87 25.96
N PRO A 205 3.37 -14.99 25.31
CA PRO A 205 2.69 -14.91 24.04
C PRO A 205 1.36 -14.17 24.22
N GLN A 206 1.24 -13.02 23.54
CA GLN A 206 0.02 -12.22 23.53
C GLN A 206 -1.06 -12.89 22.67
N GLU A 207 -0.64 -13.76 21.74
CA GLU A 207 -1.50 -14.50 20.81
C GLU A 207 -1.85 -15.92 21.32
N GLN A 208 -1.96 -16.11 22.64
CA GLN A 208 -2.42 -17.39 23.18
C GLN A 208 -3.85 -17.66 22.72
N LYS A 209 -4.01 -18.64 21.82
CA LYS A 209 -5.32 -19.13 21.42
C LYS A 209 -5.94 -19.88 22.60
N PRO A 210 -7.23 -19.64 22.91
CA PRO A 210 -7.90 -20.35 23.97
C PRO A 210 -7.99 -21.85 23.65
N THR A 211 -7.56 -22.69 24.58
CA THR A 211 -7.74 -24.15 24.50
C THR A 211 -9.19 -24.53 24.75
N ALA A 212 -9.59 -25.73 24.29
CA ALA A 212 -10.87 -26.33 24.67
C ALA A 212 -11.04 -26.32 26.20
N GLY A 213 -12.20 -25.87 26.68
CA GLY A 213 -12.48 -25.70 28.10
C GLY A 213 -12.04 -24.36 28.71
N ASN A 214 -11.44 -23.46 27.93
CA ASN A 214 -11.16 -22.10 28.39
C ASN A 214 -12.48 -21.34 28.62
N PRO A 215 -12.71 -20.75 29.81
CA PRO A 215 -13.94 -20.01 30.12
C PRO A 215 -14.21 -18.82 29.17
N SER A 216 -13.17 -18.27 28.51
CA SER A 216 -13.35 -17.19 27.53
C SER A 216 -14.23 -17.59 26.35
N LEU A 217 -14.21 -18.87 25.96
CA LEU A 217 -15.02 -19.41 24.86
C LEU A 217 -16.52 -19.45 25.18
N TYR A 218 -16.89 -19.35 26.46
CA TYR A 218 -18.28 -19.44 26.92
C TYR A 218 -18.84 -18.09 27.36
N LEU A 219 -18.11 -16.98 27.14
CA LEU A 219 -18.54 -15.65 27.56
C LEU A 219 -19.79 -15.18 26.83
N ASP A 220 -19.95 -15.49 25.56
CA ASP A 220 -21.15 -15.12 24.80
C ASP A 220 -22.39 -15.84 25.34
N MET A 221 -22.26 -17.13 25.67
CA MET A 221 -23.29 -17.89 26.37
C MET A 221 -23.59 -17.29 27.74
N ALA A 222 -22.57 -16.99 28.54
CA ALA A 222 -22.76 -16.40 29.87
C ALA A 222 -23.46 -15.04 29.82
N ARG A 223 -23.17 -14.21 28.80
CA ARG A 223 -23.83 -12.92 28.55
C ARG A 223 -25.26 -13.06 28.03
N SER A 224 -25.56 -14.14 27.31
CA SER A 224 -26.90 -14.43 26.82
C SER A 224 -27.87 -14.90 27.90
N LEU A 225 -27.35 -15.36 29.05
CA LEU A 225 -28.19 -15.75 30.17
C LEU A 225 -28.82 -14.51 30.82
N PRO A 226 -30.12 -14.55 31.17
CA PRO A 226 -30.75 -13.46 31.89
C PRO A 226 -30.04 -13.31 33.24
N SER A 227 -29.70 -12.07 33.62
CA SER A 227 -29.24 -11.77 34.98
C SER A 227 -30.39 -12.01 35.95
N ARG A 228 -30.56 -13.26 36.38
CA ARG A 228 -31.34 -13.53 37.59
C ARG A 228 -30.48 -13.04 38.74
N ALA A 229 -30.66 -11.77 39.11
CA ALA A 229 -30.30 -11.33 40.43
C ALA A 229 -31.07 -12.25 41.39
N ASN A 230 -30.39 -13.21 42.01
CA ASN A 230 -30.96 -13.91 43.13
C ASN A 230 -31.28 -12.82 44.15
N ALA A 231 -32.56 -12.62 44.46
CA ALA A 231 -32.94 -11.74 45.55
C ALA A 231 -32.14 -12.17 46.78
N PRO A 232 -31.44 -11.26 47.49
CA PRO A 232 -30.74 -11.64 48.71
C PRO A 232 -31.74 -12.34 49.62
N SER A 233 -31.40 -13.54 50.10
CA SER A 233 -32.27 -14.29 51.00
C SER A 233 -32.53 -13.43 52.24
N SER A 234 -33.78 -13.00 52.45
CA SER A 234 -34.16 -12.18 53.61
C SER A 234 -34.20 -12.96 54.93
N THR A 235 -33.86 -14.25 54.90
CA THR A 235 -33.80 -15.09 56.09
C THR A 235 -32.65 -14.63 56.98
N SER A 236 -32.97 -13.87 58.03
CA SER A 236 -32.05 -13.59 59.12
C SER A 236 -31.51 -14.90 59.71
N VAL A 237 -30.21 -14.95 59.96
CA VAL A 237 -29.54 -16.10 60.60
C VAL A 237 -30.20 -16.44 61.95
N SER A 238 -30.78 -15.44 62.63
CA SER A 238 -31.52 -15.61 63.88
C SER A 238 -32.82 -16.42 63.76
N ASN A 239 -33.42 -16.53 62.57
CA ASN A 239 -34.65 -17.29 62.34
C ASN A 239 -34.38 -18.73 61.90
N ILE A 240 -33.12 -19.13 61.77
CA ILE A 240 -32.74 -20.49 61.42
C ILE A 240 -32.74 -21.34 62.70
N ASN A 241 -33.79 -22.13 62.90
CA ASN A 241 -33.85 -23.10 64.00
C ASN A 241 -32.91 -24.28 63.70
N TYR A 242 -31.61 -24.07 63.95
CA TYR A 242 -30.55 -25.05 63.71
C TYR A 242 -30.74 -26.34 64.51
N LEU A 243 -31.33 -26.25 65.72
CA LEU A 243 -31.61 -27.39 66.58
C LEU A 243 -32.57 -28.39 65.94
N SER A 244 -33.56 -27.93 65.17
CA SER A 244 -34.51 -28.80 64.45
C SER A 244 -33.94 -29.49 63.22
N LYS A 245 -32.79 -29.02 62.72
CA LYS A 245 -32.13 -29.56 61.52
C LYS A 245 -31.06 -30.59 61.84
N VAL A 246 -30.69 -30.75 63.11
CA VAL A 246 -29.76 -31.80 63.54
C VAL A 246 -30.56 -33.07 63.80
N PRO A 247 -30.37 -34.16 63.03
CA PRO A 247 -31.06 -35.42 63.30
C PRO A 247 -30.55 -36.01 64.61
N TYR A 248 -31.43 -36.17 65.61
CA TYR A 248 -31.08 -36.83 66.87
C TYR A 248 -31.21 -38.35 66.74
N ARG A 249 -30.23 -39.08 67.28
CA ARG A 249 -30.30 -40.53 67.43
C ARG A 249 -31.27 -40.87 68.56
N LYS A 250 -32.47 -41.39 68.26
CA LYS A 250 -33.37 -41.93 69.29
C LYS A 250 -32.72 -43.18 69.91
N THR A 251 -32.46 -43.13 71.22
CA THR A 251 -32.08 -44.31 72.00
C THR A 251 -33.35 -44.92 72.59
N THR A 252 -33.69 -46.13 72.13
CA THR A 252 -34.59 -47.06 72.84
C THR A 252 -33.87 -47.66 74.04
#